data_AF-A0A857JR44-F1
#
_entry.id   AF-A0A857JR44-F1
#
_cell.length_a   1.000
_cell.length_b   1.000
_cell.length_c   1.000
_cell.angle_alpha   90.00
_cell.angle_beta   90.00
_cell.angle_gamma   90.00
#
_symmetry.space_group_name_H-M   'P 1'
#
loop_
_entity.id
_entity.type
_entity.pdbx_description
1 polymer ?
#
loop_
_entity_poly.entity_id
_entity_poly.type
_entity_poly.pdbx_seq_one_letter_code
_entity_poly.pdbx_strand_id
1 'polypeptide(L)'
;MKKLNQENPINLYVGCGPDAREGFIHCDLRELPHVDCVCKAWEVSRHFSGVSHIYSRHMLEHLTNAEAMLTLEDWYKALALNATVRIIVPNMDFHCQQWLQAEWNEDTFTKERSDALYSSAGFWGWQAECDPLEANYNNSYWDVHKSGYNVRKMKFLMEKIGFSEVHCEIKGDVHLVTTAKKTAQ
;
A
#
# COMPACT_ATOMS: atom_id res chain seq x y z
N MET A 1 -22.86 4.72 12.39
CA MET A 1 -22.60 4.77 10.93
C MET A 1 -22.84 6.20 10.46
N LYS A 2 -21.81 6.90 9.95
CA LYS A 2 -22.01 8.20 9.30
C LYS A 2 -22.80 7.93 8.01
N LYS A 3 -24.09 8.30 7.98
CA LYS A 3 -24.88 8.31 6.75
C LYS A 3 -24.45 9.53 5.93
N LEU A 4 -23.46 9.32 5.05
CA LEU A 4 -23.12 10.30 4.02
C LEU A 4 -24.20 10.20 2.92
N ASN A 5 -24.66 11.35 2.42
CA ASN A 5 -25.70 11.44 1.39
C ASN A 5 -25.32 10.59 0.16
N GLN A 6 -26.28 9.81 -0.35
CA GLN A 6 -26.14 8.90 -1.50
C GLN A 6 -25.84 9.59 -2.85
N GLU A 7 -25.61 10.91 -2.88
CA GLU A 7 -25.42 11.68 -4.12
C GLU A 7 -23.95 11.87 -4.52
N ASN A 8 -22.98 11.69 -3.61
CA ASN A 8 -21.56 11.84 -3.93
C ASN A 8 -20.78 10.52 -3.86
N PRO A 9 -19.92 10.23 -4.85
CA PRO A 9 -19.09 9.02 -4.83
C PRO A 9 -18.13 9.04 -3.63
N ILE A 10 -18.07 7.92 -2.91
CA ILE A 10 -17.16 7.76 -1.77
C ILE A 10 -15.81 7.31 -2.31
N ASN A 11 -14.78 8.15 -2.16
CA ASN A 11 -13.40 7.80 -2.49
C ASN A 11 -12.59 7.69 -1.19
N LEU A 12 -11.92 6.56 -0.98
CA LEU A 12 -11.10 6.32 0.21
C LEU A 12 -9.62 6.34 -0.13
N TYR A 13 -8.80 6.99 0.69
CA TYR A 13 -7.35 6.84 0.68
C TYR A 13 -6.96 6.03 1.91
N VAL A 14 -6.61 4.76 1.72
CA VAL A 14 -6.29 3.83 2.81
C VAL A 14 -4.78 3.68 2.96
N GLY A 15 -4.28 3.98 4.16
CA GLY A 15 -2.85 4.10 4.43
C GLY A 15 -2.29 5.44 4.00
N CYS A 16 -3.03 6.53 4.21
CA CYS A 16 -2.64 7.84 3.70
C CYS A 16 -1.39 8.41 4.38
N GLY A 17 -1.10 7.98 5.62
CA GLY A 17 -0.03 8.54 6.41
C GLY A 17 -0.10 10.07 6.47
N PRO A 18 0.99 10.81 6.25
CA PRO A 18 0.98 12.27 6.24
C PRO A 18 0.40 12.89 4.94
N ASP A 19 0.07 12.09 3.91
CA ASP A 19 -0.37 12.57 2.59
C ASP A 19 -1.89 12.82 2.55
N ALA A 20 -2.29 14.08 2.60
CA ALA A 20 -3.67 14.51 2.47
C ALA A 20 -4.01 14.87 1.01
N ARG A 21 -5.13 14.37 0.50
CA ARG A 21 -5.59 14.59 -0.88
C ARG A 21 -7.04 15.01 -0.93
N GLU A 22 -7.30 16.10 -1.64
CA GLU A 22 -8.66 16.59 -1.86
C GLU A 22 -9.53 15.53 -2.56
N GLY A 23 -10.80 15.44 -2.15
CA GLY A 23 -11.77 14.52 -2.72
C GLY A 23 -11.69 13.08 -2.18
N PHE A 24 -10.83 12.82 -1.19
CA PHE A 24 -10.73 11.55 -0.48
C PHE A 24 -11.15 11.66 0.98
N ILE A 25 -11.75 10.59 1.48
CA ILE A 25 -11.84 10.30 2.92
C ILE A 25 -10.60 9.51 3.31
N HIS A 26 -9.86 10.00 4.29
CA HIS A 26 -8.55 9.47 4.69
C HIS A 26 -8.71 8.41 5.78
N CYS A 27 -8.16 7.23 5.54
CA CYS A 27 -8.13 6.12 6.50
C CYS A 27 -6.68 5.75 6.80
N ASP A 28 -6.30 5.72 8.07
CA ASP A 28 -4.97 5.27 8.51
C ASP A 28 -5.07 4.61 9.89
N LEU A 29 -4.06 3.82 10.26
CA LEU A 29 -3.96 3.29 11.62
C LEU A 29 -3.52 4.38 12.60
N ARG A 30 -2.77 5.38 12.12
CA ARG A 30 -2.29 6.51 12.91
C ARG A 30 -3.37 7.60 12.99
N GLU A 31 -3.53 8.15 14.18
CA GLU A 31 -4.41 9.30 14.42
C GLU A 31 -3.67 10.60 14.06
N LEU A 32 -3.75 11.01 12.78
CA LEU A 32 -3.18 12.26 12.27
C LEU A 32 -4.27 13.31 12.07
N PRO A 33 -3.96 14.63 12.11
CA PRO A 33 -4.99 15.68 12.09
C PRO A 33 -5.96 15.66 10.89
N HIS A 34 -5.54 15.08 9.75
CA HIS A 34 -6.35 15.00 8.53
C HIS A 34 -7.00 13.61 8.32
N VAL A 35 -6.76 12.64 9.21
CA VAL A 35 -7.32 11.29 9.09
C VAL A 35 -8.78 11.32 9.53
N ASP A 36 -9.68 11.01 8.61
CA ASP A 36 -11.13 11.01 8.83
C ASP A 36 -11.63 9.76 9.57
N CYS A 37 -10.91 8.64 9.41
CA CYS A 37 -11.24 7.35 9.99
C CYS A 37 -9.98 6.61 10.43
N VAL A 38 -9.77 6.50 11.75
CA VAL A 38 -8.67 5.70 12.30
C VAL A 38 -9.10 4.23 12.32
N CYS A 39 -8.52 3.40 11.45
CA CYS A 39 -8.79 1.97 11.38
C CYS A 39 -7.66 1.17 10.73
N LYS A 40 -7.63 -0.14 10.96
CA LYS A 40 -6.74 -1.05 10.25
C LYS A 40 -7.19 -1.17 8.78
N ALA A 41 -6.23 -1.41 7.88
CA ALA A 41 -6.51 -1.54 6.46
C ALA A 41 -7.52 -2.66 6.11
N TRP A 42 -7.62 -3.70 6.94
CA TRP A 42 -8.58 -4.81 6.82
C TRP A 42 -9.86 -4.64 7.64
N GLU A 43 -10.21 -3.41 8.02
CA GLU A 43 -11.43 -3.08 8.77
C GLU A 43 -12.27 -2.00 8.08
N VAL A 44 -11.89 -1.55 6.88
CA VAL A 44 -12.58 -0.50 6.09
C VAL A 44 -14.05 -0.82 5.88
N SER A 45 -14.41 -2.08 5.59
CA SER A 45 -15.80 -2.49 5.35
C SER A 45 -16.71 -2.36 6.58
N ARG A 46 -16.14 -2.22 7.79
CA ARG A 46 -16.91 -1.93 9.02
C ARG A 46 -17.37 -0.48 9.09
N HIS A 47 -16.66 0.41 8.42
CA HIS A 47 -16.89 1.85 8.45
C HIS A 47 -17.57 2.36 7.18
N PHE A 48 -17.29 1.72 6.04
CA PHE A 48 -17.75 2.15 4.73
C PHE A 48 -18.35 1.01 3.92
N SER A 49 -19.38 1.32 3.14
CA SER A 49 -20.01 0.40 2.20
C SER A 49 -20.44 1.19 0.96
N GLY A 50 -20.41 0.56 -0.21
CA GLY A 50 -20.73 1.25 -1.46
C GLY A 50 -19.64 2.24 -1.91
N VAL A 51 -18.38 1.96 -1.56
CA VAL A 51 -17.24 2.78 -1.92
C VAL A 51 -17.05 2.78 -3.45
N SER A 52 -16.85 3.95 -4.06
CA SER A 52 -16.69 4.13 -5.50
C SER A 52 -15.24 3.95 -5.96
N HIS A 53 -14.29 4.39 -5.13
CA HIS A 53 -12.87 4.22 -5.40
C HIS A 53 -12.08 4.00 -4.11
N ILE A 54 -11.14 3.05 -4.12
CA ILE A 54 -10.12 2.92 -3.07
C ILE A 54 -8.76 3.21 -3.70
N TYR A 55 -8.02 4.14 -3.11
CA TYR A 55 -6.64 4.45 -3.42
C TYR A 55 -5.75 4.05 -2.25
N SER A 56 -4.60 3.43 -2.53
CA SER A 56 -3.57 3.17 -1.54
C SER A 56 -2.19 3.25 -2.20
N ARG A 57 -1.22 3.84 -1.51
CA ARG A 57 0.14 4.02 -1.99
C ARG A 57 1.09 3.76 -0.83
N HIS A 58 2.08 2.91 -1.08
CA HIS A 58 3.14 2.56 -0.14
C HIS A 58 2.62 2.19 1.26
N MET A 59 1.74 1.19 1.30
CA MET A 59 1.13 0.73 2.54
C MET A 59 1.01 -0.79 2.57
N LEU A 60 0.56 -1.40 1.48
CA LEU A 60 0.27 -2.84 1.44
C LEU A 60 1.52 -3.70 1.75
N GLU A 61 2.71 -3.23 1.39
CA GLU A 61 4.00 -3.84 1.70
C GLU A 61 4.32 -3.88 3.20
N HIS A 62 3.76 -2.98 4.01
CA HIS A 62 3.92 -2.99 5.48
C HIS A 62 3.04 -4.04 6.17
N LEU A 63 2.20 -4.75 5.40
CA LEU A 63 1.35 -5.82 5.88
C LEU A 63 2.01 -7.18 5.67
N THR A 64 1.82 -8.09 6.63
CA THR A 64 2.12 -9.51 6.41
C THR A 64 1.24 -10.05 5.28
N ASN A 65 1.61 -11.19 4.67
CA ASN A 65 0.81 -11.77 3.60
C ASN A 65 -0.65 -12.07 4.03
N ALA A 66 -0.87 -12.44 5.30
CA ALA A 66 -2.21 -12.71 5.83
C ALA A 66 -3.02 -11.41 6.00
N GLU A 67 -2.40 -10.37 6.54
CA GLU A 67 -3.03 -9.04 6.67
C GLU A 67 -3.36 -8.44 5.31
N ALA A 68 -2.45 -8.53 4.34
CA ALA A 68 -2.68 -8.05 2.97
C ALA A 68 -3.85 -8.79 2.29
N MET A 69 -3.95 -10.11 2.46
CA MET A 69 -5.10 -10.87 1.97
C MET A 69 -6.42 -10.38 2.57
N LEU A 70 -6.47 -10.24 3.90
CA LEU A 70 -7.65 -9.73 4.59
C LEU A 70 -7.99 -8.30 4.16
N THR A 71 -7.00 -7.44 3.94
CA THR A 71 -7.16 -6.08 3.45
C THR A 71 -7.82 -6.05 2.08
N LEU A 72 -7.31 -6.82 1.12
CA LEU A 72 -7.87 -6.84 -0.22
C LEU A 72 -9.29 -7.45 -0.25
N GLU A 73 -9.57 -8.46 0.57
CA GLU A 73 -10.92 -9.02 0.75
C GLU A 73 -11.89 -8.02 1.38
N ASP A 74 -11.44 -7.29 2.41
CA ASP A 74 -12.22 -6.26 3.08
C ASP A 74 -12.55 -5.09 2.14
N TRP A 75 -11.59 -4.66 1.34
CA TRP A 75 -11.78 -3.62 0.33
C TRP A 75 -12.77 -4.08 -0.74
N TYR A 76 -12.65 -5.32 -1.22
CA TYR A 76 -13.63 -5.88 -2.15
C TYR A 76 -15.04 -5.86 -1.56
N LYS A 77 -15.21 -6.18 -0.27
CA LYS A 77 -16.51 -6.11 0.42
C LYS A 77 -17.04 -4.67 0.49
N ALA A 78 -16.20 -3.69 0.83
CA ALA A 78 -16.57 -2.29 0.97
C ALA A 78 -16.99 -1.62 -0.36
N LEU A 79 -16.38 -2.03 -1.48
CA LEU A 79 -16.62 -1.46 -2.81
C LEU A 79 -18.05 -1.71 -3.33
N ALA A 80 -18.62 -0.70 -3.99
CA ALA A 80 -19.82 -0.85 -4.81
C ALA A 80 -19.55 -1.71 -6.06
N LEU A 81 -20.62 -2.15 -6.73
CA LEU A 81 -20.47 -2.73 -8.07
C LEU A 81 -19.94 -1.66 -9.04
N ASN A 82 -19.10 -2.10 -9.96
CA ASN A 82 -18.34 -1.31 -10.93
C ASN A 82 -17.35 -0.31 -10.32
N ALA A 83 -17.15 -0.33 -9.00
CA ALA A 83 -16.16 0.49 -8.32
C ALA A 83 -14.74 -0.04 -8.53
N THR A 84 -13.74 0.82 -8.31
CA THR A 84 -12.35 0.53 -8.64
C THR A 84 -11.44 0.62 -7.43
N VAL A 85 -10.30 -0.08 -7.52
CA VAL A 85 -9.19 0.04 -6.59
C VAL A 85 -7.93 0.37 -7.35
N ARG A 86 -7.10 1.26 -6.80
CA ARG A 86 -5.78 1.60 -7.31
C ARG A 86 -4.74 1.48 -6.20
N ILE A 87 -3.78 0.60 -6.39
CA ILE A 87 -2.73 0.25 -5.41
C ILE A 87 -1.38 0.60 -6.03
N ILE A 88 -0.51 1.24 -5.25
CA ILE A 88 0.87 1.51 -5.64
C ILE A 88 1.78 0.94 -4.56
N VAL A 89 2.66 0.02 -4.95
CA VAL A 89 3.64 -0.63 -4.07
C VAL A 89 5.02 -0.63 -4.75
N PRO A 90 6.12 -0.88 -4.00
CA PRO A 90 7.43 -1.10 -4.59
C PRO A 90 7.43 -2.25 -5.61
N ASN A 91 8.13 -2.07 -6.73
CA ASN A 91 8.35 -3.11 -7.72
C ASN A 91 9.43 -4.08 -7.22
N MET A 92 9.01 -5.21 -6.67
CA MET A 92 9.94 -6.16 -6.07
C MET A 92 10.89 -6.80 -7.08
N ASP A 93 10.48 -6.98 -8.34
CA ASP A 93 11.36 -7.54 -9.36
C ASP A 93 12.54 -6.59 -9.65
N PHE A 94 12.32 -5.26 -9.62
CA PHE A 94 13.38 -4.27 -9.78
C PHE A 94 14.34 -4.28 -8.59
N HIS A 95 13.82 -4.29 -7.35
CA HIS A 95 14.70 -4.32 -6.16
C HIS A 95 15.49 -5.63 -6.04
N CYS A 96 14.94 -6.77 -6.51
CA CYS A 96 15.70 -8.00 -6.70
C CYS A 96 16.86 -7.83 -7.68
N GLN A 97 16.66 -7.15 -8.81
CA GLN A 97 17.73 -6.89 -9.76
C GLN A 97 18.82 -5.98 -9.15
N GLN A 98 18.40 -4.91 -8.47
CA GLN A 98 19.32 -4.03 -7.75
C GLN A 98 20.15 -4.80 -6.72
N TRP A 99 19.51 -5.66 -5.92
CA TRP A 99 20.22 -6.47 -4.93
C TRP A 99 21.29 -7.38 -5.55
N LEU A 100 20.94 -8.05 -6.64
CA LEU A 100 21.82 -9.00 -7.32
C LEU A 100 23.01 -8.32 -8.00
N GLN A 101 22.86 -7.08 -8.45
CA GLN A 101 23.90 -6.30 -9.11
C GLN A 101 24.66 -5.36 -8.18
N ALA A 102 24.21 -5.20 -6.94
CA ALA A 102 24.79 -4.28 -5.99
C ALA A 102 26.25 -4.65 -5.67
N GLU A 103 27.12 -3.65 -5.76
CA GLU A 103 28.43 -3.70 -5.12
C GLU A 103 28.26 -3.32 -3.65
N TRP A 104 28.90 -4.07 -2.74
CA TRP A 104 28.80 -3.84 -1.29
C TRP A 104 30.13 -3.29 -0.77
N ASN A 105 30.15 -1.99 -0.49
CA ASN A 105 31.27 -1.28 0.14
C ASN A 105 30.74 -0.07 0.94
N GLU A 106 31.62 0.63 1.67
CA GLU A 106 31.25 1.77 2.53
C GLU A 106 30.52 2.90 1.76
N ASP A 107 30.95 3.16 0.53
CA ASP A 107 30.35 4.20 -0.30
C ASP A 107 28.95 3.78 -0.78
N THR A 108 28.80 2.56 -1.29
CA THR A 108 27.52 2.10 -1.84
C THR A 108 26.51 1.81 -0.74
N PHE A 109 26.91 1.44 0.46
CA PHE A 109 25.98 1.17 1.56
C PHE A 109 25.26 2.44 2.05
N THR A 110 25.86 3.62 1.91
CA THR A 110 25.31 4.89 2.42
C THR A 110 24.85 5.86 1.33
N LYS A 111 25.34 5.70 0.09
CA LYS A 111 25.02 6.61 -1.01
C LYS A 111 23.56 6.50 -1.43
N GLU A 112 22.87 7.65 -1.43
CA GLU A 112 21.49 7.76 -1.90
C GLU A 112 21.35 7.16 -3.31
N ARG A 113 20.33 6.31 -3.49
CA ARG A 113 20.01 5.62 -4.75
C ARG A 113 21.07 4.67 -5.30
N SER A 114 22.08 4.29 -4.52
CA SER A 114 22.92 3.14 -4.87
C SER A 114 22.08 1.87 -4.90
N ASP A 115 22.46 0.87 -5.69
CA ASP A 115 21.73 -0.39 -5.73
C ASP A 115 21.73 -1.12 -4.37
N ALA A 116 22.81 -1.02 -3.59
CA ALA A 116 22.92 -1.61 -2.25
C ALA A 116 21.89 -1.02 -1.26
N LEU A 117 21.83 0.32 -1.17
CA LEU A 117 20.90 1.00 -0.26
C LEU A 117 19.45 0.88 -0.76
N TYR A 118 19.22 1.09 -2.06
CA TYR A 118 17.87 1.15 -2.62
C TYR A 118 17.21 -0.23 -2.70
N SER A 119 17.98 -1.30 -2.94
CA SER A 119 17.45 -2.66 -2.84
C SER A 119 17.05 -3.01 -1.40
N SER A 120 17.88 -2.64 -0.43
CA SER A 120 17.58 -2.84 1.00
C SER A 120 16.31 -2.10 1.41
N ALA A 121 16.17 -0.83 1.01
CA ALA A 121 14.96 -0.05 1.24
C ALA A 121 13.73 -0.66 0.53
N GLY A 122 13.91 -1.20 -0.67
CA GLY A 122 12.84 -1.90 -1.39
C GLY A 122 12.33 -3.14 -0.65
N PHE A 123 13.24 -3.95 -0.08
CA PHE A 123 12.89 -5.18 0.63
C PHE A 123 12.32 -4.97 2.02
N TRP A 124 12.91 -4.04 2.77
CA TRP A 124 12.68 -3.92 4.22
C TRP A 124 12.20 -2.54 4.64
N GLY A 125 11.88 -1.67 3.68
CA GLY A 125 11.50 -0.28 3.92
C GLY A 125 12.69 0.60 4.29
N TRP A 126 12.45 1.90 4.48
CA TRP A 126 13.52 2.82 4.89
C TRP A 126 13.92 2.65 6.36
N GLN A 127 13.15 1.86 7.11
CA GLN A 127 13.38 1.58 8.52
C GLN A 127 13.51 2.88 9.33
N ALA A 128 12.69 3.88 8.99
CA ALA A 128 12.66 5.14 9.71
C ALA A 128 12.47 4.89 11.22
N GLU A 129 13.22 5.65 12.03
CA GLU A 129 13.18 5.57 13.49
C GLU A 129 13.64 4.22 14.07
N CYS A 130 14.33 3.36 13.31
CA CYS A 130 14.76 2.04 13.79
C CYS A 130 16.20 2.00 14.35
N ASP A 131 16.90 3.13 14.45
CA ASP A 131 18.24 3.20 15.06
C ASP A 131 18.14 3.31 16.60
N PRO A 132 18.60 2.31 17.37
CA PRO A 132 18.53 2.33 18.84
C PRO A 132 19.43 3.38 19.49
N LEU A 133 20.33 4.03 18.74
CA LEU A 133 21.19 5.11 19.24
C LEU A 133 20.54 6.50 19.10
N GLU A 134 19.48 6.63 18.30
CA GLU A 134 18.80 7.89 18.04
C GLU A 134 17.69 8.17 19.07
N ALA A 135 17.48 9.45 19.40
CA ALA A 135 16.51 9.86 20.41
C ALA A 135 15.06 9.55 20.03
N ASN A 136 14.77 9.42 18.74
CA ASN A 136 13.46 9.07 18.19
C ASN A 136 13.29 7.57 17.93
N TYR A 137 14.14 6.70 18.50
CA TYR A 137 14.04 5.25 18.32
C TYR A 137 12.63 4.72 18.61
N ASN A 138 12.10 3.94 17.67
CA ASN A 138 10.74 3.44 17.65
C ASN A 138 10.73 1.95 17.28
N ASN A 139 10.44 1.09 18.25
CA ASN A 139 10.39 -0.36 18.08
C ASN A 139 9.05 -0.88 17.52
N SER A 140 8.17 0.00 17.03
CA SER A 140 6.95 -0.42 16.32
C SER A 140 7.25 -0.94 14.91
N TYR A 141 8.44 -0.62 14.36
CA TYR A 141 8.86 -0.99 13.01
C TYR A 141 7.85 -0.59 11.94
N TRP A 142 7.22 0.58 12.12
CA TRP A 142 6.11 1.02 11.28
C TRP A 142 6.50 1.16 9.81
N ASP A 143 7.76 1.50 9.54
CA ASP A 143 8.30 1.70 8.20
C ASP A 143 8.90 0.43 7.59
N VAL A 144 8.81 -0.72 8.27
CA VAL A 144 9.36 -1.98 7.77
C VAL A 144 8.38 -2.67 6.82
N HIS A 145 8.89 -3.04 5.64
CA HIS A 145 8.15 -3.87 4.70
C HIS A 145 8.13 -5.34 5.18
N LYS A 146 6.94 -5.93 5.18
CA LYS A 146 6.68 -7.33 5.58
C LYS A 146 6.31 -8.22 4.38
N SER A 147 6.04 -7.62 3.23
CA SER A 147 5.71 -8.34 2.01
C SER A 147 6.14 -7.61 0.74
N GLY A 148 6.56 -8.36 -0.27
CA GLY A 148 6.92 -7.85 -1.59
C GLY A 148 5.90 -8.18 -2.67
N TYR A 149 5.84 -7.35 -3.71
CA TYR A 149 4.90 -7.52 -4.83
C TYR A 149 5.57 -7.35 -6.18
N ASN A 150 5.24 -8.26 -7.10
CA ASN A 150 5.48 -8.10 -8.53
C ASN A 150 4.16 -8.30 -9.28
N VAL A 151 4.20 -8.11 -10.60
CA VAL A 151 3.02 -8.22 -11.47
C VAL A 151 2.30 -9.55 -11.28
N ARG A 152 3.03 -10.68 -11.20
CA ARG A 152 2.46 -12.02 -11.05
C ARG A 152 1.72 -12.19 -9.73
N LYS A 153 2.37 -11.86 -8.61
CA LYS A 153 1.76 -11.98 -7.28
C LYS A 153 0.55 -11.07 -7.17
N MET A 154 0.67 -9.80 -7.57
CA MET A 154 -0.43 -8.85 -7.44
C MET A 154 -1.63 -9.28 -8.28
N LYS A 155 -1.42 -9.63 -9.56
CA LYS A 155 -2.49 -10.12 -10.43
C LYS A 155 -3.20 -11.35 -9.84
N PHE A 156 -2.43 -12.33 -9.38
CA PHE A 156 -2.98 -13.53 -8.72
C PHE A 156 -3.85 -13.19 -7.50
N LEU A 157 -3.39 -12.32 -6.60
CA LEU A 157 -4.13 -11.96 -5.39
C LEU A 157 -5.45 -11.24 -5.74
N MET A 158 -5.40 -10.29 -6.67
CA MET A 158 -6.59 -9.54 -7.09
C MET A 158 -7.64 -10.47 -7.72
N GLU A 159 -7.24 -11.33 -8.65
CA GLU A 159 -8.12 -12.29 -9.31
C GLU A 159 -8.68 -13.33 -8.32
N LYS A 160 -7.85 -13.83 -7.41
CA LYS A 160 -8.25 -14.79 -6.35
C LYS A 160 -9.40 -14.25 -5.48
N ILE A 161 -9.41 -12.94 -5.21
CA ILE A 161 -10.42 -12.29 -4.38
C ILE A 161 -11.72 -12.03 -5.15
N GLY A 162 -11.66 -12.03 -6.49
CA GLY A 162 -12.80 -11.79 -7.36
C GLY A 162 -12.81 -10.40 -8.01
N PHE A 163 -11.70 -9.65 -7.94
CA PHE A 163 -11.54 -8.49 -8.80
C PHE A 163 -11.40 -8.90 -10.26
N SER A 164 -11.93 -8.07 -11.15
CA SER A 164 -11.83 -8.20 -12.61
C SER A 164 -11.17 -6.96 -13.19
N GLU A 165 -10.91 -6.98 -14.51
CA GLU A 165 -10.21 -5.89 -15.21
C GLU A 165 -8.89 -5.52 -14.51
N VAL A 166 -8.12 -6.53 -14.08
CA VAL A 166 -6.88 -6.35 -13.32
C VAL A 166 -5.75 -5.94 -14.26
N HIS A 167 -5.27 -4.71 -14.11
CA HIS A 167 -4.16 -4.15 -14.87
C HIS A 167 -3.02 -3.84 -13.92
N CYS A 168 -1.81 -4.25 -14.28
CA CYS A 168 -0.58 -3.98 -13.54
C CYS A 168 0.41 -3.30 -14.48
N GLU A 169 0.99 -2.18 -14.05
CA GLU A 169 1.94 -1.39 -14.82
C GLU A 169 3.13 -1.01 -13.93
N ILE A 170 4.34 -1.04 -14.49
CA ILE A 170 5.53 -0.51 -13.82
C ILE A 170 5.70 0.97 -14.19
N LYS A 171 5.83 1.84 -13.18
CA LYS A 171 6.07 3.28 -13.35
C LYS A 171 7.46 3.66 -12.82
N GLY A 172 8.33 4.10 -13.73
CA GLY A 172 9.69 4.58 -13.40
C GLY A 172 10.56 3.51 -12.74
N ASP A 173 10.38 2.24 -13.15
CA ASP A 173 11.01 1.01 -12.65
C ASP A 173 10.71 0.62 -11.19
N VAL A 174 10.56 1.60 -10.31
CA VAL A 174 10.47 1.40 -8.85
C VAL A 174 9.06 1.16 -8.33
N HIS A 175 8.02 1.57 -9.06
CA HIS A 175 6.64 1.42 -8.61
C HIS A 175 5.89 0.40 -9.45
N LEU A 176 5.24 -0.55 -8.79
CA LEU A 176 4.18 -1.36 -9.35
C LEU A 176 2.84 -0.69 -9.06
N VAL A 177 2.13 -0.29 -10.11
CA VAL A 177 0.79 0.29 -10.03
C VAL A 177 -0.22 -0.75 -10.50
N THR A 178 -1.21 -1.04 -9.67
CA THR A 178 -2.29 -1.97 -9.99
C THR A 178 -3.62 -1.25 -9.94
N THR A 179 -4.43 -1.43 -10.98
CA THR A 179 -5.84 -1.05 -11.01
C THR A 179 -6.69 -2.28 -11.21
N ALA A 180 -7.84 -2.34 -10.54
CA ALA A 180 -8.81 -3.40 -10.72
C ALA A 180 -10.22 -2.92 -10.39
N LYS A 181 -11.23 -3.71 -10.77
CA LYS A 181 -12.64 -3.37 -10.62
C LYS A 181 -13.41 -4.50 -9.95
N LYS A 182 -14.45 -4.14 -9.19
CA LYS A 182 -15.45 -5.09 -8.70
C LYS A 182 -16.62 -5.14 -9.70
N THR A 183 -16.67 -6.13 -10.56
CA THR A 183 -17.82 -6.33 -11.47
C THR A 183 -18.83 -7.30 -10.86
N ALA A 184 -20.05 -7.32 -11.39
CA ALA A 184 -20.96 -8.44 -11.15
C ALA A 184 -20.31 -9.73 -11.71
N GLN A 185 -20.39 -10.83 -10.95
CA GLN A 185 -19.99 -12.16 -11.41
C GLN A 185 -21.06 -12.75 -12.32
#